data_AF-A0A4Q5SI34-F1
#
_entry.id   AF-A0A4Q5SI34-F1
#
_cell.length_a   1.000
_cell.length_b   1.000
_cell.length_c   1.000
_cell.angle_alpha   90.00
_cell.angle_beta   90.00
_cell.angle_gamma   90.00
#
_symmetry.space_group_name_H-M   'P 1'
#
loop_
_entity.id
_entity.type
_entity.pdbx_description
1 polymer ?
#
loop_
_entity_poly.entity_id
_entity_poly.type
_entity_poly.pdbx_seq_one_letter_code
_entity_poly.pdbx_strand_id
1 'polypeptide(L)'
;MAYLFQRYKHDYCLAKNASTTAFPEMKKLLTVPPAFKKFGNDYFADENYFFGSDPEGGKVGSGGGTVNLLYDAWQNEGAEGKLEDWLANEKRLIIHAGGQSRRLPAYAPVGKVFTPMPIYRWKRGQKVDQTLISLQTPLFNEILTKAPDNLNHLVASGDVLIRTEDPLPEIPDADIVCFGLWEQADKASGHGVFFSKKNSPKELEFTLQKPSIDKIQELQEGHLFLIDIGVWLFSPKALKVMFDRCGWDDASNTFDGKTPSFYDMYTTYGQA
;
A
#
# COMPACT_ATOMS: atom_id res chain seq x y z
N MET A 1 13.01 9.40 6.57
CA MET A 1 13.36 8.27 7.47
C MET A 1 12.21 7.27 7.45
N ALA A 2 12.46 5.96 7.37
CA ALA A 2 11.41 4.93 7.33
C ALA A 2 11.28 4.22 8.68
N TYR A 3 10.07 4.17 9.23
CA TYR A 3 9.78 3.53 10.52
C TYR A 3 9.05 2.20 10.35
N LEU A 4 9.45 1.21 11.14
CA LEU A 4 8.82 -0.10 11.24
C LEU A 4 7.86 -0.15 12.41
N PHE A 5 6.62 -0.51 12.09
CA PHE A 5 5.58 -0.71 13.07
C PHE A 5 5.62 -2.13 13.66
N GLN A 6 5.52 -2.26 14.99
CA GLN A 6 5.73 -3.51 15.75
C GLN A 6 4.46 -3.96 16.51
N ARG A 7 4.22 -5.27 16.61
CA ARG A 7 3.18 -5.88 17.49
C ARG A 7 3.79 -6.83 18.52
N TYR A 8 3.39 -6.73 19.79
CA TYR A 8 3.62 -7.75 20.82
C TYR A 8 2.35 -8.61 21.02
N LYS A 9 2.50 -9.92 21.23
CA LYS A 9 1.42 -10.85 21.61
C LYS A 9 1.39 -11.04 23.14
N HIS A 10 0.25 -10.79 23.78
CA HIS A 10 -0.65 -11.82 24.36
C HIS A 10 -1.76 -11.18 25.21
N ASP A 11 -2.88 -11.90 25.26
CA ASP A 11 -4.06 -11.78 26.13
C ASP A 11 -5.24 -10.89 25.71
N TYR A 12 -6.39 -11.56 25.75
CA TYR A 12 -7.69 -11.23 25.16
C TYR A 12 -8.34 -10.02 25.82
N CYS A 13 -9.02 -9.19 25.00
CA CYS A 13 -10.17 -8.41 25.45
C CYS A 13 -11.05 -8.04 24.25
N LEU A 14 -12.32 -8.45 24.26
CA LEU A 14 -13.32 -8.09 23.25
C LEU A 14 -13.61 -6.58 23.35
N ALA A 15 -13.09 -5.77 22.42
CA ALA A 15 -13.42 -4.36 22.31
C ALA A 15 -14.76 -4.14 21.58
N LYS A 16 -15.61 -3.32 22.21
CA LYS A 16 -16.94 -2.92 21.74
C LYS A 16 -16.88 -2.11 20.44
N ASN A 17 -17.92 -2.28 19.63
CA ASN A 17 -18.22 -1.56 18.38
C ASN A 17 -17.78 -0.09 18.40
N ALA A 18 -16.83 0.27 17.53
CA ALA A 18 -16.62 1.65 17.13
C ALA A 18 -17.84 2.11 16.31
N SER A 19 -18.37 3.28 16.69
CA SER A 19 -19.49 3.93 16.01
C SER A 19 -19.17 4.19 14.55
N THR A 20 -20.19 4.09 13.71
CA THR A 20 -20.21 4.57 12.32
C THR A 20 -20.15 6.10 12.31
N THR A 21 -18.98 6.66 12.62
CA THR A 21 -18.61 7.98 12.14
C THR A 21 -18.23 7.81 10.68
N ALA A 22 -18.98 8.43 9.78
CA ALA A 22 -18.60 8.50 8.37
C ALA A 22 -17.17 9.03 8.31
N PHE A 23 -16.24 8.20 7.82
CA PHE A 23 -14.90 8.64 7.50
C PHE A 23 -15.04 9.74 6.43
N PRO A 24 -14.27 10.84 6.50
CA PRO A 24 -14.24 11.81 5.41
C PRO A 24 -13.99 11.05 4.11
N GLU A 25 -14.69 11.41 3.03
CA GLU A 25 -14.61 10.65 1.78
C GLU A 25 -13.19 10.72 1.22
N MET A 26 -12.41 9.66 1.45
CA MET A 26 -11.04 9.56 0.96
C MET A 26 -11.03 9.03 -0.46
N LYS A 27 -10.15 9.63 -1.27
CA LYS A 27 -9.94 9.22 -2.65
C LYS A 27 -9.22 7.87 -2.71
N LYS A 28 -9.77 6.96 -3.52
CA LYS A 28 -9.27 5.58 -3.66
C LYS A 28 -8.73 5.41 -5.07
N LEU A 29 -7.43 5.32 -5.21
CA LEU A 29 -6.76 5.08 -6.48
C LEU A 29 -6.43 3.60 -6.60
N LEU A 30 -6.94 2.95 -7.64
CA LEU A 30 -6.72 1.53 -7.86
C LEU A 30 -6.04 1.28 -9.20
N THR A 31 -4.92 0.54 -9.18
CA THR A 31 -4.42 -0.11 -10.40
C THR A 31 -5.29 -1.33 -10.68
N VAL A 32 -5.96 -1.37 -11.83
CA VAL A 32 -6.81 -2.48 -12.27
C VAL A 32 -6.40 -2.98 -13.67
N PRO A 33 -6.79 -4.21 -14.04
CA PRO A 33 -6.64 -4.67 -15.42
C PRO A 33 -7.31 -3.69 -16.41
N PRO A 34 -6.72 -3.43 -17.60
CA PRO A 34 -7.30 -2.49 -18.57
C PRO A 34 -8.76 -2.77 -18.94
N ALA A 35 -9.13 -4.04 -19.01
CA ALA A 35 -10.51 -4.46 -19.30
C ALA A 35 -11.52 -4.04 -18.22
N PHE A 36 -11.09 -3.85 -16.97
CA PHE A 36 -11.95 -3.45 -15.87
C PHE A 36 -12.11 -1.93 -15.76
N LYS A 37 -11.14 -1.15 -16.26
CA LYS A 37 -11.09 0.32 -16.07
C LYS A 37 -12.41 1.01 -16.44
N LYS A 38 -12.97 0.69 -17.62
CA LYS A 38 -14.25 1.26 -18.07
C LYS A 38 -15.40 0.90 -17.12
N PHE A 39 -15.56 -0.39 -16.82
CA PHE A 39 -16.61 -0.87 -15.92
C PHE A 39 -16.49 -0.23 -14.52
N GLY A 40 -15.26 -0.14 -13.98
CA GLY A 40 -15.00 0.46 -12.69
C GLY A 40 -15.42 1.93 -12.63
N ASN A 41 -15.03 2.71 -13.65
CA ASN A 41 -15.41 4.13 -13.74
C ASN A 41 -16.94 4.30 -13.79
N ASP A 42 -17.64 3.47 -14.56
CA ASP A 42 -19.10 3.56 -14.70
C ASP A 42 -19.83 3.10 -13.43
N TYR A 43 -19.35 2.04 -12.77
CA TYR A 43 -20.03 1.39 -11.65
C TYR A 43 -19.75 2.04 -10.29
N PHE A 44 -18.54 2.59 -10.08
CA PHE A 44 -18.11 3.19 -8.81
C PHE A 44 -17.95 4.72 -8.90
N ALA A 45 -18.58 5.37 -9.88
CA ALA A 45 -18.46 6.81 -10.12
C ALA A 45 -18.74 7.66 -8.86
N ASP A 46 -19.70 7.24 -8.04
CA ASP A 46 -20.14 7.96 -6.84
C ASP A 46 -19.35 7.58 -5.57
N GLU A 47 -18.30 6.76 -5.67
CA GLU A 47 -17.58 6.21 -4.50
C GLU A 47 -16.14 6.73 -4.35
N ASN A 48 -15.80 7.86 -5.00
CA ASN A 48 -14.47 8.48 -5.05
C ASN A 48 -13.34 7.52 -5.45
N TYR A 49 -13.65 6.64 -6.41
CA TYR A 49 -12.65 5.79 -7.03
C TYR A 49 -12.02 6.45 -8.25
N PHE A 50 -10.73 6.25 -8.39
CA PHE A 50 -10.00 6.46 -9.63
C PHE A 50 -9.35 5.15 -10.05
N PHE A 51 -9.65 4.69 -11.28
CA PHE A 51 -9.09 3.47 -11.83
C PHE A 51 -8.02 3.77 -12.86
N GLY A 52 -6.78 3.38 -12.57
CA GLY A 52 -5.66 3.40 -13.51
C GLY A 52 -5.23 2.00 -13.92
N SER A 53 -4.26 1.92 -14.82
CA SER A 53 -3.62 0.66 -15.24
C SER A 53 -2.13 0.92 -15.44
N ASP A 54 -1.31 -0.10 -15.18
CA ASP A 54 0.12 0.02 -15.47
C ASP A 54 0.36 0.22 -16.98
N PRO A 55 1.43 0.93 -17.39
CA PRO A 55 1.73 1.19 -18.80
C PRO A 55 1.89 -0.07 -19.64
N GLU A 56 1.53 0.01 -20.92
CA GLU A 56 1.77 -1.07 -21.89
C GLU A 56 3.29 -1.26 -22.11
N GLY A 57 3.77 -2.52 -22.02
CA GLY A 57 5.13 -2.87 -22.44
C GLY A 57 6.22 -2.94 -21.36
N GLY A 58 5.93 -2.70 -20.07
CA GLY A 58 6.95 -2.77 -19.02
C GLY A 58 6.41 -3.14 -17.65
N LYS A 59 7.20 -3.90 -16.88
CA LYS A 59 7.05 -3.91 -15.41
C LYS A 59 7.63 -2.59 -14.93
N VAL A 60 6.81 -1.71 -14.35
CA VAL A 60 7.28 -0.43 -13.75
C VAL A 60 7.75 -0.62 -12.31
N GLY A 61 7.59 -1.82 -11.74
CA GLY A 61 7.92 -2.09 -10.34
C GLY A 61 6.85 -1.55 -9.39
N SER A 62 6.97 -1.88 -8.11
CA SER A 62 5.97 -1.50 -7.10
C SER A 62 5.86 0.00 -6.91
N GLY A 63 6.99 0.73 -6.85
CA GLY A 63 6.94 2.19 -6.71
C GLY A 63 6.70 2.91 -8.03
N GLY A 64 7.19 2.38 -9.16
CA GLY A 64 6.84 2.91 -10.48
C GLY A 64 5.33 2.82 -10.75
N GLY A 65 4.68 1.72 -10.34
CA GLY A 65 3.22 1.58 -10.41
C GLY A 65 2.49 2.61 -9.53
N THR A 66 3.00 2.90 -8.33
CA THR A 66 2.46 3.93 -7.44
C THR A 66 2.49 5.31 -8.10
N VAL A 67 3.65 5.74 -8.60
CA VAL A 67 3.78 7.07 -9.21
C VAL A 67 3.06 7.16 -10.54
N ASN A 68 2.97 6.07 -11.31
CA ASN A 68 2.15 6.03 -12.53
C ASN A 68 0.69 6.32 -12.22
N LEU A 69 0.13 5.64 -11.23
CA LEU A 69 -1.29 5.79 -10.85
C LEU A 69 -1.59 7.18 -10.29
N LEU A 70 -0.66 7.74 -9.50
CA LEU A 70 -0.75 9.11 -9.01
C LEU A 70 -0.68 10.13 -10.15
N TYR A 71 0.24 9.93 -11.10
CA TYR A 71 0.36 10.78 -12.29
C TYR A 71 -0.90 10.74 -13.15
N ASP A 72 -1.43 9.55 -13.43
CA ASP A 72 -2.67 9.36 -14.19
C ASP A 72 -3.85 10.10 -13.52
N ALA A 73 -3.95 10.02 -12.19
CA ALA A 73 -5.00 10.72 -11.44
C ALA A 73 -4.83 12.24 -11.47
N TRP A 74 -3.60 12.71 -11.28
CA TRP A 74 -3.27 14.13 -11.36
C TRP A 74 -3.61 14.73 -12.73
N GLN A 75 -3.28 14.01 -13.81
CA GLN A 75 -3.64 14.38 -15.19
C GLN A 75 -5.16 14.37 -15.41
N ASN A 76 -5.86 13.35 -14.89
CA ASN A 76 -7.31 13.23 -15.03
C ASN A 76 -8.10 14.33 -14.32
N GLU A 77 -7.57 14.84 -13.20
CA GLU A 77 -8.16 15.97 -12.48
C GLU A 77 -7.96 17.32 -13.20
N GLY A 78 -7.10 17.37 -14.21
CA GLY A 78 -6.70 18.63 -14.84
C GLY A 78 -6.06 19.60 -13.85
N ALA A 79 -5.39 19.06 -12.82
CA ALA A 79 -4.83 19.86 -11.75
C ALA A 79 -3.73 20.80 -12.29
N GLU A 80 -3.92 22.10 -12.12
CA GLU A 80 -2.93 23.11 -12.46
C GLU A 80 -1.91 23.26 -11.32
N GLY A 81 -0.65 23.49 -11.65
CA GLY A 81 0.42 23.75 -10.67
C GLY A 81 1.42 22.62 -10.54
N LYS A 82 2.13 22.59 -9.40
CA LYS A 82 3.19 21.62 -9.14
C LYS A 82 2.62 20.33 -8.56
N LEU A 83 3.24 19.21 -8.92
CA LEU A 83 2.85 17.88 -8.44
C LEU A 83 2.89 17.79 -6.91
N GLU A 84 3.88 18.44 -6.27
CA GLU A 84 4.08 18.39 -4.82
C GLU A 84 2.93 19.03 -4.04
N ASP A 85 2.41 20.14 -4.56
CA ASP A 85 1.25 20.81 -3.98
C ASP A 85 0.04 19.88 -4.06
N TRP A 86 -0.19 19.25 -5.22
CA TRP A 86 -1.26 18.27 -5.40
C TRP A 86 -1.12 17.04 -4.50
N LEU A 87 0.11 16.54 -4.32
CA LEU A 87 0.39 15.43 -3.39
C LEU A 87 0.03 15.84 -1.97
N ALA A 88 0.36 17.06 -1.52
CA ALA A 88 0.10 17.52 -0.17
C ALA A 88 -1.39 17.82 0.14
N ASN A 89 -2.21 18.07 -0.88
CA ASN A 89 -3.56 18.62 -0.69
C ASN A 89 -4.58 17.69 -0.02
N GLU A 90 -4.46 16.37 -0.15
CA GLU A 90 -5.48 15.44 0.37
C GLU A 90 -4.90 14.07 0.73
N LYS A 91 -5.66 13.30 1.52
CA LYS A 91 -5.35 11.91 1.85
C LYS A 91 -5.81 10.96 0.75
N ARG A 92 -4.95 10.00 0.39
CA ARG A 92 -5.21 9.06 -0.72
C ARG A 92 -4.92 7.62 -0.32
N LEU A 93 -5.86 6.74 -0.63
CA LEU A 93 -5.70 5.29 -0.53
C LEU A 93 -5.33 4.75 -1.91
N ILE A 94 -4.15 4.15 -2.03
CA ILE A 94 -3.60 3.58 -3.26
C ILE A 94 -3.58 2.06 -3.13
N ILE A 95 -4.27 1.35 -4.02
CA ILE A 95 -4.34 -0.11 -3.99
C ILE A 95 -3.87 -0.69 -5.33
N HIS A 96 -2.83 -1.52 -5.28
CA HIS A 96 -2.37 -2.24 -6.46
C HIS A 96 -3.15 -3.56 -6.63
N ALA A 97 -4.09 -3.59 -7.57
CA ALA A 97 -4.92 -4.76 -7.87
C ALA A 97 -4.72 -5.35 -9.28
N GLY A 98 -3.84 -4.75 -10.10
CA GLY A 98 -3.65 -5.07 -11.53
C GLY A 98 -2.63 -6.17 -11.84
N GLY A 99 -1.94 -6.72 -10.83
CA GLY A 99 -0.92 -7.73 -11.06
C GLY A 99 -1.46 -8.99 -11.77
N GLN A 100 -0.62 -9.63 -12.61
CA GLN A 100 -1.00 -10.88 -13.29
C GLN A 100 -1.34 -11.95 -12.26
N SER A 101 -2.64 -12.21 -12.08
CA SER A 101 -3.18 -13.10 -11.06
C SER A 101 -2.98 -14.57 -11.43
N ARG A 102 -1.71 -15.01 -11.53
CA ARG A 102 -1.31 -16.36 -11.96
C ARG A 102 -1.81 -17.46 -11.02
N ARG A 103 -2.04 -17.13 -9.75
CA ARG A 103 -2.53 -18.05 -8.71
C ARG A 103 -4.04 -18.01 -8.53
N LEU A 104 -4.71 -16.95 -8.99
CA LEU A 104 -6.16 -16.80 -8.91
C LEU A 104 -6.69 -16.25 -10.24
N PRO A 105 -6.67 -17.06 -11.32
CA PRO A 105 -6.93 -16.60 -12.69
C PRO A 105 -8.37 -16.17 -12.92
N ALA A 106 -9.34 -16.77 -12.20
CA ALA A 106 -10.76 -16.44 -12.32
C ALA A 106 -11.07 -14.97 -12.02
N TYR A 107 -10.26 -14.32 -11.17
CA TYR A 107 -10.41 -12.91 -10.80
C TYR A 107 -9.37 -11.99 -11.46
N ALA A 108 -8.55 -12.53 -12.38
CA ALA A 108 -7.59 -11.73 -13.14
C ALA A 108 -8.26 -10.62 -13.99
N PRO A 109 -9.43 -10.82 -14.62
CA PRO A 109 -10.06 -9.79 -15.45
C PRO A 109 -10.64 -8.62 -14.65
N VAL A 110 -11.11 -8.88 -13.43
CA VAL A 110 -11.76 -7.88 -12.56
C VAL A 110 -10.81 -7.24 -11.55
N GLY A 111 -9.66 -7.86 -11.30
CA GLY A 111 -8.73 -7.48 -10.24
C GLY A 111 -9.05 -8.22 -8.93
N LYS A 112 -8.01 -8.75 -8.28
CA LYS A 112 -8.15 -9.59 -7.07
C LYS A 112 -8.87 -8.88 -5.93
N VAL A 113 -8.76 -7.56 -5.86
CA VAL A 113 -9.37 -6.76 -4.80
C VAL A 113 -10.90 -6.76 -4.84
N PHE A 114 -11.49 -7.08 -6.00
CA PHE A 114 -12.94 -7.21 -6.18
C PHE A 114 -13.43 -8.66 -6.01
N THR A 115 -12.58 -9.57 -5.52
CA THR A 115 -13.00 -10.93 -5.21
C THR A 115 -14.16 -10.91 -4.20
N PRO A 116 -15.31 -11.55 -4.49
CA PRO A 116 -16.42 -11.68 -3.55
C PRO A 116 -15.98 -12.42 -2.29
N MET A 117 -16.36 -11.90 -1.13
CA MET A 117 -15.96 -12.42 0.16
C MET A 117 -17.16 -12.98 0.93
N PRO A 118 -17.03 -14.17 1.56
CA PRO A 118 -18.14 -14.78 2.28
C PRO A 118 -18.52 -13.93 3.51
N ILE A 119 -19.79 -14.02 3.91
CA ILE A 119 -20.26 -13.41 5.15
C ILE A 119 -19.69 -14.17 6.35
N TYR A 120 -19.01 -13.46 7.24
CA TYR A 120 -18.49 -14.02 8.48
C TYR A 120 -19.57 -14.05 9.58
N ARG A 121 -19.88 -15.23 10.11
CA ARG A 121 -20.99 -15.40 11.08
C ARG A 121 -20.85 -14.59 12.37
N TRP A 122 -19.64 -14.16 12.71
CA TRP A 122 -19.30 -13.48 13.96
C TRP A 122 -19.21 -11.94 13.84
N LYS A 123 -19.55 -11.35 12.69
CA LYS A 123 -19.47 -9.88 12.50
C LYS A 123 -20.79 -9.33 11.95
N ARG A 124 -21.34 -8.31 12.62
CA ARG A 124 -22.56 -7.60 12.18
C ARG A 124 -22.22 -6.54 11.12
N GLY A 125 -23.21 -6.16 10.31
CA GLY A 125 -23.07 -5.07 9.31
C GLY A 125 -22.36 -5.46 8.00
N GLN A 126 -22.26 -6.75 7.68
CA GLN A 126 -21.71 -7.21 6.41
C GLN A 126 -22.75 -7.17 5.31
N LYS A 127 -22.30 -6.87 4.09
CA LYS A 127 -23.13 -6.93 2.88
C LYS A 127 -22.97 -8.27 2.18
N VAL A 128 -23.99 -8.71 1.46
CA VAL A 128 -23.97 -9.99 0.70
C VAL A 128 -23.05 -9.90 -0.52
N ASP A 129 -22.93 -8.72 -1.09
CA ASP A 129 -22.10 -8.37 -2.24
C ASP A 129 -20.69 -7.85 -1.85
N GLN A 130 -20.27 -8.09 -0.59
CA GLN A 130 -18.99 -7.59 -0.12
C GLN A 130 -17.81 -8.23 -0.87
N THR A 131 -16.82 -7.40 -1.17
CA THR A 131 -15.56 -7.77 -1.83
C THR A 131 -14.38 -7.62 -0.89
N LEU A 132 -13.20 -8.11 -1.28
CA LEU A 132 -11.97 -7.94 -0.50
C LEU A 132 -11.69 -6.46 -0.19
N ILE A 133 -11.85 -5.55 -1.16
CA ILE A 133 -11.68 -4.10 -0.91
C ILE A 133 -12.67 -3.60 0.13
N SER A 134 -13.95 -3.96 0.04
CA SER A 134 -14.97 -3.50 0.98
C SER A 134 -14.67 -3.91 2.44
N LEU A 135 -13.99 -5.04 2.62
CA LEU A 135 -13.55 -5.51 3.94
C LEU A 135 -12.29 -4.81 4.44
N GLN A 136 -11.40 -4.38 3.55
CA GLN A 136 -10.13 -3.73 3.87
C GLN A 136 -10.25 -2.21 4.05
N THR A 137 -11.11 -1.54 3.28
CA THR A 137 -11.27 -0.08 3.30
C THR A 137 -11.48 0.49 4.72
N PRO A 138 -12.29 -0.09 5.61
CA PRO A 138 -12.44 0.44 6.98
C PRO A 138 -11.12 0.50 7.76
N LEU A 139 -10.27 -0.52 7.62
CA LEU A 139 -8.97 -0.57 8.29
C LEU A 139 -8.01 0.48 7.70
N PHE A 140 -7.92 0.55 6.37
CA PHE A 140 -7.07 1.55 5.71
C PHE A 140 -7.51 2.97 6.01
N ASN A 141 -8.82 3.19 6.13
CA ASN A 141 -9.36 4.48 6.52
C ASN A 141 -9.00 4.85 7.96
N GLU A 142 -9.04 3.89 8.87
CA GLU A 142 -8.62 4.09 10.26
C GLU A 142 -7.12 4.43 10.33
N ILE A 143 -6.28 3.71 9.57
CA ILE A 143 -4.83 3.98 9.48
C ILE A 143 -4.59 5.41 8.98
N LEU A 144 -5.18 5.81 7.85
CA LEU A 144 -5.03 7.15 7.29
C LEU A 144 -5.57 8.23 8.22
N THR A 145 -6.65 7.97 8.94
CA THR A 145 -7.23 8.92 9.91
C THR A 145 -6.31 9.14 11.10
N LYS A 146 -5.66 8.08 11.59
CA LYS A 146 -4.71 8.13 12.71
C LYS A 146 -3.29 8.56 12.30
N ALA A 147 -3.00 8.57 11.00
CA ALA A 147 -1.69 8.97 10.50
C ALA A 147 -1.47 10.48 10.75
N PRO A 148 -0.25 10.88 11.17
CA PRO A 148 0.19 12.28 11.19
C PRO A 148 -0.13 13.03 9.89
N ASP A 149 -0.29 14.35 9.98
CA ASP A 149 -0.72 15.19 8.83
C ASP A 149 0.24 15.11 7.63
N ASN A 150 1.53 14.87 7.89
CA ASN A 150 2.55 14.69 6.85
C ASN A 150 2.53 13.30 6.19
N LEU A 151 1.72 12.35 6.66
CA LEU A 151 1.55 10.99 6.11
C LEU A 151 0.15 10.82 5.53
N ASN A 152 -0.04 11.32 4.31
CA ASN A 152 -1.35 11.39 3.67
C ASN A 152 -1.59 10.34 2.57
N HIS A 153 -0.59 9.54 2.17
CA HIS A 153 -0.79 8.47 1.18
C HIS A 153 -0.56 7.09 1.80
N LEU A 154 -1.55 6.22 1.69
CA LEU A 154 -1.45 4.81 2.06
C LEU A 154 -1.37 3.97 0.78
N VAL A 155 -0.31 3.21 0.61
CA VAL A 155 -0.15 2.21 -0.46
C VAL A 155 -0.40 0.83 0.13
N ALA A 156 -1.30 0.07 -0.50
CA ALA A 156 -1.66 -1.27 -0.07
C ALA A 156 -1.65 -2.29 -1.23
N SER A 157 -1.32 -3.54 -0.92
CA SER A 157 -1.55 -4.66 -1.86
C SER A 157 -3.05 -4.98 -1.96
N GLY A 158 -3.53 -5.20 -3.18
CA GLY A 158 -4.93 -5.57 -3.45
C GLY A 158 -5.26 -7.05 -3.31
N ASP A 159 -4.34 -7.88 -2.78
CA ASP A 159 -4.50 -9.34 -2.71
C ASP A 159 -4.31 -9.96 -1.32
N VAL A 160 -4.22 -9.13 -0.28
CA VAL A 160 -4.09 -9.56 1.11
C VAL A 160 -5.30 -9.08 1.91
N LEU A 161 -5.83 -9.95 2.77
CA LEU A 161 -6.83 -9.58 3.78
C LEU A 161 -6.13 -9.39 5.12
N ILE A 162 -5.95 -8.14 5.54
CA ILE A 162 -5.37 -7.78 6.84
C ILE A 162 -6.49 -7.58 7.86
N ARG A 163 -6.31 -8.14 9.05
CA ARG A 163 -7.23 -7.95 10.17
C ARG A 163 -6.43 -7.65 11.43
N THR A 164 -6.85 -6.61 12.13
CA THR A 164 -6.39 -6.33 13.49
C THR A 164 -7.47 -6.75 14.49
N GLU A 165 -7.04 -7.33 15.59
CA GLU A 165 -7.88 -7.61 16.76
C GLU A 165 -7.71 -6.52 17.83
N ASP A 166 -6.54 -5.88 17.84
CA ASP A 166 -6.17 -4.82 18.77
C ASP A 166 -6.36 -3.45 18.11
N PRO A 167 -6.54 -2.37 18.90
CA PRO A 167 -6.51 -1.01 18.38
C PRO A 167 -5.21 -0.72 17.64
N LEU A 168 -5.29 0.05 16.55
CA LEU A 168 -4.09 0.59 15.91
C LEU A 168 -3.33 1.46 16.93
N PRO A 169 -2.04 1.17 17.19
CA PRO A 169 -1.15 2.02 17.98
C PRO A 169 -0.88 3.34 17.27
N GLU A 170 -0.20 4.22 17.99
CA GLU A 170 0.26 5.51 17.48
C GLU A 170 1.21 5.34 16.29
N ILE A 171 0.89 6.04 15.19
CA ILE A 171 1.71 6.05 13.98
C ILE A 171 2.79 7.11 14.17
N PRO A 172 4.09 6.76 14.02
CA PRO A 172 5.17 7.70 14.25
C PRO A 172 5.19 8.80 13.19
N ASP A 173 5.66 9.99 13.58
CA ASP A 173 5.97 11.08 12.65
C ASP A 173 7.23 10.72 11.84
N ALA A 174 7.05 10.44 10.56
CA ALA A 174 8.07 9.96 9.66
C ALA A 174 7.73 10.29 8.20
N ASP A 175 8.71 10.18 7.28
CA ASP A 175 8.44 10.29 5.84
C ASP A 175 7.82 9.02 5.26
N ILE A 176 8.14 7.86 5.84
CA ILE A 176 7.65 6.55 5.40
C ILE A 176 7.38 5.71 6.65
N VAL A 177 6.24 5.03 6.70
CA VAL A 177 5.94 4.05 7.75
C VAL A 177 5.52 2.73 7.11
N CYS A 178 6.25 1.67 7.42
CA CYS A 178 5.99 0.33 6.91
C CYS A 178 5.34 -0.53 7.99
N PHE A 179 4.31 -1.28 7.61
CA PHE A 179 3.63 -2.19 8.52
C PHE A 179 4.18 -3.61 8.36
N GLY A 180 4.66 -4.17 9.46
CA GLY A 180 5.31 -5.48 9.48
C GLY A 180 4.64 -6.48 10.43
N LEU A 181 4.81 -7.76 10.14
CA LEU A 181 4.39 -8.87 10.99
C LEU A 181 5.61 -9.60 11.56
N TRP A 182 5.62 -9.81 12.87
CA TRP A 182 6.59 -10.69 13.52
C TRP A 182 6.24 -12.15 13.24
N GLU A 183 7.17 -12.87 12.61
CA GLU A 183 7.03 -14.30 12.35
C GLU A 183 8.40 -14.98 12.40
N GLN A 184 8.37 -16.32 12.36
CA GLN A 184 9.55 -17.16 12.26
C GLN A 184 10.15 -17.13 10.84
N ALA A 185 11.45 -17.42 10.73
CA ALA A 185 12.20 -17.31 9.47
C ALA A 185 11.65 -18.23 8.35
N ASP A 186 11.11 -19.39 8.70
CA ASP A 186 10.47 -20.33 7.79
C ASP A 186 9.27 -19.72 7.06
N LYS A 187 8.45 -18.93 7.76
CA LYS A 187 7.30 -18.21 7.19
C LYS A 187 7.66 -16.91 6.49
N ALA A 188 8.79 -16.30 6.86
CA ALA A 188 9.28 -15.09 6.19
C ALA A 188 9.90 -15.39 4.82
N SER A 189 10.41 -16.61 4.65
CA SER A 189 10.88 -17.10 3.35
C SER A 189 9.78 -17.00 2.28
N GLY A 190 10.11 -16.41 1.13
CA GLY A 190 9.15 -16.22 0.04
C GLY A 190 8.29 -14.94 0.11
N HIS A 191 8.50 -14.10 1.12
CA HIS A 191 7.88 -12.78 1.28
C HIS A 191 8.89 -11.63 1.18
N GLY A 192 8.40 -10.39 1.12
CA GLY A 192 9.22 -9.21 1.37
C GLY A 192 9.51 -9.12 2.88
N VAL A 193 10.76 -8.85 3.24
CA VAL A 193 11.21 -8.82 4.63
C VAL A 193 11.94 -7.51 4.91
N PHE A 194 11.54 -6.83 5.97
CA PHE A 194 12.18 -5.64 6.50
C PHE A 194 13.24 -6.01 7.51
N PHE A 195 14.37 -5.29 7.51
CA PHE A 195 15.43 -5.44 8.51
C PHE A 195 15.72 -4.12 9.20
N SER A 196 15.88 -4.19 10.52
CA SER A 196 16.33 -3.08 11.37
C SER A 196 17.41 -3.55 12.32
N LYS A 197 18.32 -2.66 12.72
CA LYS A 197 19.31 -3.01 13.74
C LYS A 197 18.62 -3.24 15.08
N LYS A 198 19.16 -4.15 15.89
CA LYS A 198 18.67 -4.38 17.25
C LYS A 198 18.73 -3.13 18.14
N ASN A 199 19.69 -2.22 17.90
CA ASN A 199 19.82 -0.96 18.64
C ASN A 199 18.92 0.18 18.11
N SER A 200 18.33 0.03 16.93
CA SER A 200 17.38 0.97 16.33
C SER A 200 16.18 0.20 15.73
N PRO A 201 15.43 -0.56 16.54
CA PRO A 201 14.52 -1.61 16.06
C PRO A 201 13.31 -1.08 15.30
N LYS A 202 13.03 0.22 15.42
CA LYS A 202 11.94 0.92 14.74
C LYS A 202 12.39 1.61 13.45
N GLU A 203 13.67 1.60 13.12
CA GLU A 203 14.20 2.27 11.93
C GLU A 203 14.53 1.23 10.87
N LEU A 204 13.89 1.35 9.71
CA LEU A 204 14.15 0.47 8.58
C LEU A 204 15.55 0.74 8.03
N GLU A 205 16.40 -0.29 7.98
CA GLU A 205 17.73 -0.19 7.38
C GLU A 205 17.71 -0.63 5.92
N PHE A 206 17.17 -1.82 5.66
CA PHE A 206 17.07 -2.39 4.32
C PHE A 206 15.90 -3.37 4.21
N THR A 207 15.58 -3.75 2.97
CA THR A 207 14.56 -4.75 2.66
C THR A 207 15.15 -5.86 1.81
N LEU A 208 14.64 -7.08 1.95
CA LEU A 208 14.97 -8.20 1.05
C LEU A 208 13.70 -8.81 0.49
N GLN A 209 13.70 -9.07 -0.82
CA GLN A 209 12.59 -9.74 -1.49
C GLN A 209 12.85 -11.24 -1.58
N LYS A 210 12.02 -12.03 -0.88
CA LYS A 210 12.08 -13.50 -0.82
C LYS A 210 13.47 -14.02 -0.41
N PRO A 211 14.06 -13.53 0.70
CA PRO A 211 15.33 -14.06 1.19
C PRO A 211 15.20 -15.55 1.56
N SER A 212 16.29 -16.30 1.46
CA SER A 212 16.36 -17.67 1.96
C SER A 212 16.32 -17.69 3.48
N ILE A 213 15.92 -18.84 4.06
CA ILE A 213 15.91 -19.04 5.52
C ILE A 213 17.32 -18.79 6.09
N ASP A 214 18.35 -19.36 5.47
CA ASP A 214 19.75 -19.20 5.91
C ASP A 214 20.17 -17.72 5.92
N LYS A 215 19.75 -16.94 4.93
CA LYS A 215 20.08 -15.50 4.88
C LYS A 215 19.38 -14.72 5.99
N ILE A 216 18.13 -15.05 6.29
CA ILE A 216 17.41 -14.43 7.43
C ILE A 216 18.14 -14.77 8.73
N GLN A 217 18.50 -16.05 8.93
CA GLN A 217 19.20 -16.51 10.13
C GLN A 217 20.57 -15.86 10.31
N GLU A 218 21.34 -15.70 9.24
CA GLU A 218 22.61 -14.96 9.25
C GLU A 218 22.41 -13.52 9.75
N LEU A 219 21.39 -12.82 9.22
CA LEU A 219 21.14 -11.42 9.57
C LEU A 219 20.57 -11.23 10.98
N GLN A 220 19.92 -12.25 11.55
CA GLN A 220 19.36 -12.22 12.91
C GLN A 220 20.41 -12.00 14.01
N GLU A 221 21.71 -12.17 13.73
CA GLU A 221 22.77 -11.85 14.70
C GLU A 221 22.75 -10.36 15.08
N GLY A 222 22.68 -9.47 14.08
CA GLY A 222 22.67 -8.00 14.27
C GLY A 222 21.31 -7.33 14.10
N HIS A 223 20.36 -8.00 13.45
CA HIS A 223 19.12 -7.38 13.00
C HIS A 223 17.88 -8.04 13.60
N LEU A 224 16.82 -7.27 13.67
CA LEU A 224 15.45 -7.72 13.77
C LEU A 224 14.85 -7.75 12.37
N PHE A 225 13.86 -8.61 12.16
CA PHE A 225 13.15 -8.65 10.89
C PHE A 225 11.64 -8.70 11.06
N LEU A 226 10.94 -8.20 10.06
CA LEU A 226 9.48 -8.22 9.96
C LEU A 226 9.06 -8.63 8.55
N ILE A 227 8.03 -9.45 8.42
CA ILE A 227 7.42 -9.74 7.12
C ILE A 227 6.61 -8.51 6.71
N ASP A 228 6.83 -8.00 5.50
CA ASP A 228 5.99 -6.95 4.93
C ASP A 228 4.58 -7.48 4.66
N ILE A 229 3.57 -6.78 5.19
CA ILE A 229 2.16 -7.10 4.93
C ILE A 229 1.63 -6.37 3.68
N GLY A 230 2.47 -5.56 3.04
CA GLY A 230 2.14 -4.79 1.85
C GLY A 230 1.29 -3.56 2.17
N VAL A 231 1.53 -2.92 3.32
CA VAL A 231 0.89 -1.64 3.70
C VAL A 231 1.96 -0.64 4.12
N TRP A 232 1.98 0.49 3.44
CA TRP A 232 2.99 1.53 3.59
C TRP A 232 2.31 2.90 3.62
N LEU A 233 2.72 3.77 4.53
CA LEU A 233 2.37 5.19 4.52
C LEU A 233 3.54 5.99 3.96
N PHE A 234 3.22 7.01 3.17
CA PHE A 234 4.19 7.92 2.58
C PHE A 234 3.78 9.37 2.82
N SER A 235 4.80 10.19 3.02
CA SER A 235 4.67 11.63 2.93
C SER A 235 4.71 12.12 1.47
N PRO A 236 4.18 13.31 1.17
CA PRO A 236 4.30 13.92 -0.15
C PRO A 236 5.77 14.03 -0.59
N LYS A 237 6.66 14.34 0.36
CA LYS A 237 8.11 14.41 0.13
C LYS A 237 8.69 13.04 -0.26
N ALA A 238 8.31 11.96 0.43
CA ALA A 238 8.77 10.62 0.09
C ALA A 238 8.30 10.20 -1.31
N LEU A 239 7.05 10.54 -1.66
CA LEU A 239 6.54 10.30 -3.00
C LEU A 239 7.27 11.14 -4.05
N LYS A 240 7.55 12.42 -3.81
CA LYS A 240 8.34 13.24 -4.75
C LYS A 240 9.71 12.61 -5.04
N VAL A 241 10.41 12.12 -4.02
CA VAL A 241 11.67 11.38 -4.21
C VAL A 241 11.45 10.12 -5.05
N MET A 242 10.32 9.43 -4.88
CA MET A 242 9.97 8.26 -5.71
C MET A 242 9.70 8.65 -7.16
N PHE A 243 9.01 9.76 -7.41
CA PHE A 243 8.81 10.35 -8.74
C PHE A 243 10.16 10.65 -9.41
N ASP A 244 11.07 11.32 -8.70
CA ASP A 244 12.39 11.68 -9.20
C ASP A 244 13.20 10.43 -9.59
N ARG A 245 13.15 9.39 -8.75
CA ARG A 245 13.79 8.09 -9.04
C ARG A 245 13.16 7.35 -10.21
N CYS A 246 11.91 7.67 -10.57
CA CYS A 246 11.23 7.15 -11.75
C CYS A 246 11.43 8.03 -13.00
N GLY A 247 12.29 9.06 -12.95
CA GLY A 247 12.62 9.91 -14.10
C GLY A 247 11.64 11.07 -14.30
N TRP A 248 11.04 11.58 -13.23
CA TRP A 248 10.20 12.78 -13.27
C TRP A 248 11.01 14.03 -13.63
N ASP A 249 10.46 14.88 -14.50
CA ASP A 249 10.99 16.20 -14.84
C ASP A 249 10.01 17.30 -14.42
N ASP A 250 10.44 18.12 -13.45
CA ASP A 250 9.65 19.24 -12.91
C ASP A 250 9.43 20.36 -13.94
N ALA A 251 10.27 20.48 -14.97
CA ALA A 251 10.11 21.54 -15.98
C ALA A 251 8.98 21.20 -16.98
N SER A 252 8.88 19.93 -17.37
CA SER A 252 7.88 19.45 -18.32
C SER A 252 6.67 18.80 -17.66
N ASN A 253 6.67 18.62 -16.33
CA ASN A 253 5.61 17.96 -15.58
C ASN A 253 5.25 16.58 -16.14
N THR A 254 6.27 15.82 -16.53
CA THR A 254 6.10 14.47 -17.08
C THR A 254 7.34 13.61 -16.79
N PHE A 255 7.26 12.32 -17.09
CA PHE A 255 8.39 11.40 -17.00
C PHE A 255 9.20 11.42 -18.29
N ASP A 256 10.50 11.14 -18.20
CA ASP A 256 11.32 10.80 -19.37
C ASP A 256 10.70 9.61 -20.12
N GLY A 257 10.37 9.80 -21.41
CA GLY A 257 9.63 8.81 -22.19
C GLY A 257 8.12 8.71 -21.91
N LYS A 258 7.51 9.67 -21.18
CA LYS A 258 6.07 9.78 -20.84
C LYS A 258 5.51 8.73 -19.88
N THR A 259 6.35 7.80 -19.42
CA THR A 259 5.97 6.76 -18.46
C THR A 259 7.07 6.60 -17.42
N PRO A 260 6.75 6.28 -16.16
CA PRO A 260 7.78 6.13 -15.14
C PRO A 260 8.74 4.99 -15.44
N SER A 261 10.02 5.23 -15.17
CA SER A 261 11.07 4.21 -15.21
C SER A 261 10.83 3.14 -14.12
N PHE A 262 11.43 1.95 -14.31
CA PHE A 262 11.31 0.87 -13.33
C PHE A 262 11.85 1.28 -11.96
N TYR A 263 10.99 1.19 -10.94
CA TYR A 263 11.38 1.36 -9.55
C TYR A 263 10.61 0.38 -8.67
N ASP A 264 11.34 -0.54 -8.05
CA ASP A 264 10.76 -1.52 -7.13
C ASP A 264 11.23 -1.24 -5.69
N MET A 265 10.25 -1.03 -4.81
CA MET A 265 10.46 -0.66 -3.41
C MET A 265 11.24 -1.72 -2.64
N TYR A 266 11.15 -3.00 -2.99
CA TYR A 266 11.85 -4.07 -2.26
C TYR A 266 13.29 -4.32 -2.69
N THR A 267 13.64 -3.94 -3.91
CA THR A 267 14.97 -4.22 -4.48
C THR A 267 15.81 -2.97 -4.63
N THR A 268 15.18 -1.80 -4.63
CA THR A 268 15.85 -0.50 -4.84
C THR A 268 15.92 0.33 -3.56
N TYR A 269 15.07 0.05 -2.55
CA TYR A 269 15.10 0.75 -1.28
C TYR A 269 16.11 0.14 -0.31
N GLY A 270 17.05 0.96 0.17
CA GLY A 270 18.04 0.57 1.19
C GLY A 270 18.81 -0.68 0.81
N GLN A 271 19.62 -0.64 -0.25
CA GLN A 271 20.39 -1.82 -0.64
C GLN A 271 21.34 -2.25 0.50
N ALA A 272 21.27 -3.53 0.88
CA ALA A 272 22.21 -4.18 1.77
C ALA A 272 23.55 -4.47 1.06
#